data_AF-A0A420CNU9-F1
#
_entry.id   AF-A0A420CNU9-F1
#
_cell.length_a   1.000
_cell.length_b   1.000
_cell.length_c   1.000
_cell.angle_alpha   90.00
_cell.angle_beta   90.00
_cell.angle_gamma   90.00
#
_symmetry.space_group_name_H-M   'P 1'
#
loop_
_entity.id
_entity.type
_entity.pdbx_description
1 polymer ?
#
loop_
_entity_poly.entity_id
_entity_poly.type
_entity_poly.pdbx_seq_one_letter_code
_entity_poly.pdbx_strand_id
1 'polypeptide(L)'
;MLKGIHPLLGPDLLHAIATMGHGDEIVIADGNFPASTIGPPVIRADGVGAVEVLEAILAHMPLDQFVEDAAWRMQVVGDPHAVPEICTEFQSLITRLAGDFRLESLERFAFYERAQTAAYIVATTELRIYGNVILKKGVVYPEEVHRV
;
A
#
# COMPACT_ATOMS: atom_id res chain seq x y z
N MET A 1 2.74 -16.59 -13.68
CA MET A 1 1.57 -17.05 -12.91
C MET A 1 1.94 -18.25 -12.07
N LEU A 2 1.73 -18.16 -10.76
CA LEU A 2 2.01 -19.23 -9.79
C LEU A 2 0.72 -19.62 -9.08
N LYS A 3 0.62 -20.87 -8.60
CA LYS A 3 -0.53 -21.30 -7.79
C LYS A 3 -0.52 -20.57 -6.46
N GLY A 4 -1.68 -20.08 -6.03
CA GLY A 4 -1.84 -19.38 -4.76
C GLY A 4 -1.30 -17.95 -4.72
N ILE A 5 -0.71 -17.42 -5.79
CA ILE A 5 -0.19 -16.04 -5.85
C ILE A 5 -1.11 -15.16 -6.70
N HIS A 6 -1.40 -13.94 -6.22
CA HIS A 6 -2.25 -13.01 -6.95
C HIS A 6 -1.63 -12.64 -8.31
N PRO A 7 -2.39 -12.65 -9.43
CA PRO A 7 -1.85 -12.44 -10.78
C PRO A 7 -1.10 -11.13 -10.99
N LEU A 8 -1.49 -10.07 -10.26
CA LEU A 8 -0.83 -8.76 -10.33
C LEU A 8 0.51 -8.71 -9.59
N LEU A 9 0.82 -9.70 -8.75
CA LEU A 9 2.16 -9.84 -8.17
C LEU A 9 3.09 -10.45 -9.22
N GLY A 10 3.46 -9.62 -10.19
CA GLY A 10 4.55 -9.90 -11.12
C GLY A 10 5.88 -10.10 -10.38
N PRO A 11 6.95 -10.53 -11.09
CA PRO A 11 8.22 -10.88 -10.47
C PRO A 11 8.79 -9.80 -9.54
N ASP A 12 8.76 -8.54 -9.98
CA ASP A 12 9.35 -7.42 -9.24
C ASP A 12 8.55 -7.05 -7.99
N LEU A 13 7.22 -6.98 -8.11
CA LEU A 13 6.34 -6.68 -6.97
C LEU A 13 6.34 -7.83 -5.94
N LEU A 14 6.35 -9.08 -6.41
CA LEU A 14 6.49 -10.24 -5.54
C LEU A 14 7.84 -10.22 -4.80
N HIS A 15 8.94 -9.91 -5.51
CA HIS A 15 10.26 -9.78 -4.92
C HIS A 15 10.29 -8.68 -3.84
N ALA A 16 9.68 -7.53 -4.10
CA ALA A 16 9.62 -6.43 -3.16
C ALA A 16 8.91 -6.81 -1.86
N ILE A 17 7.68 -7.31 -1.93
CA ILE A 17 6.93 -7.69 -0.72
C ILE A 17 7.58 -8.88 0.02
N ALA A 18 8.28 -9.76 -0.69
CA ALA A 18 8.98 -10.91 -0.09
C ALA A 18 10.29 -10.52 0.60
N THR A 19 10.95 -9.45 0.15
CA THR A 19 12.22 -8.96 0.74
C THR A 19 12.01 -7.95 1.86
N MET A 20 10.85 -7.29 1.92
CA MET A 20 10.47 -6.45 3.05
C MET A 20 10.43 -7.25 4.36
N GLY A 21 10.96 -6.67 5.44
CA GLY A 21 10.83 -7.16 6.81
C GLY A 21 9.59 -6.60 7.52
N HIS A 22 9.37 -7.05 8.77
CA HIS A 22 8.38 -6.43 9.65
C HIS A 22 8.77 -4.98 9.94
N GLY A 23 7.82 -4.07 9.78
CA GLY A 23 7.98 -2.64 9.99
C GLY A 23 8.37 -1.86 8.73
N ASP A 24 8.77 -2.54 7.65
CA ASP A 24 9.01 -1.89 6.36
C ASP A 24 7.69 -1.37 5.78
N GLU A 25 7.77 -0.26 5.05
CA GLU A 25 6.62 0.39 4.43
C GLU A 25 6.70 0.33 2.91
N ILE A 26 5.54 0.21 2.25
CA ILE A 26 5.41 0.27 0.80
C ILE A 26 4.35 1.29 0.42
N VAL A 27 4.66 2.13 -0.57
CA VAL A 27 3.72 3.12 -1.11
C VAL A 27 3.06 2.55 -2.36
N ILE A 28 1.74 2.65 -2.46
CA ILE A 28 1.01 2.52 -3.71
C ILE A 28 0.66 3.94 -4.15
N ALA A 29 1.18 4.33 -5.30
CA ALA A 29 1.19 5.70 -5.78
C ALA A 29 0.24 5.87 -6.98
N ASP A 30 -0.57 6.92 -6.96
CA ASP A 30 -1.40 7.34 -8.08
C ASP A 30 -0.56 7.95 -9.22
N GLY A 31 -1.20 8.19 -10.37
CA GLY A 31 -0.53 8.67 -11.57
C GLY A 31 0.06 10.08 -11.47
N ASN A 32 -0.24 10.83 -10.40
CA ASN A 32 0.29 12.19 -10.16
C ASN A 32 1.38 12.21 -9.08
N PHE A 33 1.58 11.12 -8.35
CA PHE A 33 2.55 11.06 -7.28
C PHE A 33 3.99 11.12 -7.83
N PRO A 34 4.92 11.87 -7.19
CA PRO A 34 6.29 12.07 -7.68
C PRO A 34 7.20 10.86 -7.39
N ALA A 35 6.76 9.65 -7.77
CA ALA A 35 7.39 8.37 -7.43
C ALA A 35 8.88 8.32 -7.82
N SER A 36 9.24 8.87 -8.98
CA SER A 36 10.62 8.86 -9.49
C SER A 36 11.60 9.77 -8.73
N THR A 37 11.09 10.67 -7.87
CA THR A 37 11.91 11.68 -7.19
C THR A 37 11.81 11.64 -5.66
N ILE A 38 10.86 10.88 -5.10
CA ILE A 38 10.71 10.69 -3.65
C ILE A 38 11.89 9.90 -3.06
N GLY A 39 12.49 8.94 -3.79
CA GLY A 39 13.74 8.30 -3.35
C GLY A 39 13.77 6.76 -3.36
N PRO A 40 12.76 6.05 -2.81
CA PRO A 40 12.73 4.60 -2.82
C PRO A 40 12.71 4.01 -4.24
N PRO A 41 13.18 2.75 -4.39
CA PRO A 41 13.04 2.02 -5.64
C PRO A 41 11.58 1.96 -6.13
N VAL A 42 11.39 2.25 -7.41
CA VAL A 42 10.06 2.29 -8.04
C VAL A 42 9.80 1.01 -8.82
N ILE A 43 8.66 0.39 -8.56
CA ILE A 43 8.09 -0.72 -9.33
C ILE A 43 6.92 -0.17 -10.11
N ARG A 44 6.91 -0.39 -11.43
CA ARG A 44 5.83 0.11 -12.30
C ARG A 44 4.73 -0.93 -12.45
N ALA A 45 3.50 -0.50 -12.20
CA ALA A 45 2.27 -1.25 -12.39
C ALA A 45 1.35 -0.48 -13.36
N ASP A 46 1.85 -0.20 -14.57
CA ASP A 46 1.12 0.58 -15.57
C ASP A 46 -0.13 -0.13 -16.08
N GLY A 47 -1.17 0.64 -16.35
CA GLY A 47 -2.47 0.12 -16.78
C GLY A 47 -3.26 -0.55 -15.67
N VAL A 48 -2.77 -0.52 -14.43
CA VAL A 48 -3.43 -1.06 -13.24
C VAL A 48 -3.77 0.09 -12.28
N GLY A 49 -4.95 0.03 -11.66
CA GLY A 49 -5.38 0.98 -10.63
C GLY A 49 -4.78 0.68 -9.25
N ALA A 50 -4.86 1.66 -8.35
CA ALA A 50 -4.27 1.53 -7.02
C ALA A 50 -5.06 0.54 -6.14
N VAL A 51 -6.37 0.40 -6.37
CA VAL A 51 -7.25 -0.51 -5.64
C VAL A 51 -6.87 -1.96 -5.92
N GLU A 52 -6.62 -2.31 -7.19
CA GLU A 52 -6.23 -3.65 -7.59
C GLU A 52 -4.82 -4.02 -7.10
N VAL A 53 -3.89 -3.06 -7.08
CA VAL A 53 -2.56 -3.25 -6.50
C VAL A 53 -2.65 -3.44 -4.98
N LEU A 54 -3.51 -2.68 -4.30
CA LEU A 54 -3.75 -2.81 -2.85
C LEU A 54 -4.29 -4.20 -2.52
N GLU A 55 -5.30 -4.67 -3.25
CA GLU A 55 -5.83 -6.02 -3.09
C GLU A 55 -4.75 -7.09 -3.32
N ALA A 56 -3.94 -6.94 -4.37
CA ALA A 56 -2.87 -7.87 -4.68
C ALA A 56 -1.82 -7.96 -3.55
N ILE A 57 -1.45 -6.83 -2.95
CA ILE A 57 -0.48 -6.78 -1.85
C ILE A 57 -1.09 -7.36 -0.57
N LEU A 58 -2.29 -6.91 -0.16
CA LEU A 58 -2.92 -7.37 1.09
C LEU A 58 -3.35 -8.84 1.07
N ALA A 59 -3.53 -9.43 -0.12
CA ALA A 59 -3.75 -10.87 -0.24
C ALA A 59 -2.54 -11.73 0.21
N HIS A 60 -1.34 -11.14 0.30
CA HIS A 60 -0.09 -11.85 0.60
C HIS A 60 0.73 -11.23 1.74
N MET A 61 0.50 -9.96 2.08
CA MET A 61 1.28 -9.21 3.05
C MET A 61 0.41 -8.80 4.25
N PRO A 62 0.71 -9.27 5.48
CA PRO A 62 0.00 -8.83 6.67
C PRO A 62 0.34 -7.37 7.00
N LEU A 63 -0.59 -6.68 7.66
CA LEU A 63 -0.34 -5.35 8.24
C LEU A 63 0.20 -5.44 9.66
N ASP A 64 0.94 -4.42 10.06
CA ASP A 64 1.59 -4.36 11.36
C ASP A 64 0.63 -4.11 12.52
N GLN A 65 0.40 -5.15 13.32
CA GLN A 65 -0.47 -5.11 14.51
C GLN A 65 0.22 -4.65 15.80
N PHE A 66 1.51 -4.31 15.76
CA PHE A 66 2.27 -3.87 16.94
C PHE A 66 2.38 -2.34 17.04
N VAL A 67 1.73 -1.62 16.14
CA VAL A 67 1.68 -0.16 16.07
C VAL A 67 0.23 0.31 16.11
N GLU A 68 0.02 1.59 16.42
CA GLU A 68 -1.31 2.21 16.42
C GLU A 68 -1.94 2.16 15.02
N ASP A 69 -1.16 2.54 14.00
CA ASP A 69 -1.60 2.62 12.62
C ASP A 69 -0.64 1.88 11.70
N ALA A 70 -1.19 1.18 10.70
CA ALA A 70 -0.42 0.43 9.72
C ALA A 70 -0.76 0.79 8.26
N ALA A 71 -1.70 1.71 8.05
CA ALA A 71 -2.09 2.18 6.74
C ALA A 71 -2.41 3.68 6.75
N TRP A 72 -1.92 4.42 5.75
CA TRP A 72 -2.14 5.86 5.67
C TRP A 72 -2.53 6.30 4.27
N ARG A 73 -3.49 7.22 4.19
CA ARG A 73 -3.83 8.02 3.00
C ARG A 73 -3.32 9.45 3.15
N MET A 74 -3.28 10.17 2.05
CA MET A 74 -3.04 11.62 2.05
C MET A 74 -4.34 12.38 2.35
N GLN A 75 -4.26 13.43 3.16
CA GLN A 75 -5.34 14.40 3.38
C GLN A 75 -5.58 15.26 2.15
N VAL A 76 -6.82 15.69 1.95
CA VAL A 76 -7.15 16.68 0.93
C VAL A 76 -6.64 18.04 1.38
N VAL A 77 -5.86 18.70 0.52
CA VAL A 77 -5.30 20.03 0.84
C VAL A 77 -6.43 21.03 1.06
N GLY A 78 -6.46 21.63 2.25
CA GLY A 78 -7.50 22.59 2.65
C GLY A 78 -8.77 21.95 3.23
N ASP A 79 -8.89 20.62 3.21
CA ASP A 79 -10.01 19.91 3.83
C ASP A 79 -9.58 18.52 4.37
N PRO A 80 -8.94 18.45 5.55
CA PRO A 80 -8.48 17.18 6.15
C PRO A 80 -9.60 16.16 6.40
N HIS A 81 -10.84 16.61 6.55
CA HIS A 81 -12.00 15.76 6.84
C HIS A 81 -12.63 15.16 5.58
N ALA A 82 -12.29 15.68 4.39
CA ALA A 82 -12.72 15.07 3.14
C ALA A 82 -12.15 13.65 3.00
N VAL A 83 -13.04 12.73 2.61
CA VAL A 83 -12.72 11.34 2.30
C VAL A 83 -13.07 11.10 0.84
N PRO A 84 -12.09 11.15 -0.07
CA PRO A 84 -12.28 10.78 -1.47
C PRO A 84 -12.85 9.36 -1.60
N GLU A 85 -13.62 9.10 -2.66
CA GLU A 85 -14.26 7.79 -2.90
C GLU A 85 -13.27 6.63 -2.87
N ILE A 86 -12.12 6.80 -3.54
CA ILE A 86 -11.04 5.80 -3.55
C ILE A 86 -10.50 5.45 -2.16
N CYS A 87 -10.49 6.40 -1.22
CA CYS A 87 -10.07 6.15 0.16
C CYS A 87 -11.07 5.26 0.90
N THR A 88 -12.36 5.33 0.54
CA THR A 88 -13.39 4.43 1.09
C THR A 88 -13.20 3.01 0.54
N GLU A 89 -12.84 2.87 -0.73
CA GLU A 89 -12.50 1.58 -1.35
C GLU A 89 -11.26 0.96 -0.68
N PHE A 90 -10.21 1.76 -0.44
CA PHE A 90 -9.03 1.31 0.29
C PHE A 90 -9.37 0.81 1.70
N GLN A 91 -10.14 1.58 2.48
CA GLN A 91 -10.57 1.15 3.81
C GLN A 91 -11.36 -0.16 3.76
N SER A 92 -12.26 -0.31 2.79
CA SER A 92 -13.04 -1.55 2.60
C SER A 92 -12.14 -2.76 2.32
N LEU A 93 -11.12 -2.60 1.45
CA LEU A 93 -10.14 -3.65 1.17
C LEU A 93 -9.31 -4.01 2.40
N ILE A 94 -8.83 -3.02 3.13
CA ILE A 94 -8.06 -3.21 4.37
C ILE A 94 -8.90 -4.00 5.38
N THR A 95 -10.15 -3.61 5.61
CA THR A 95 -11.05 -4.32 6.52
C THR A 95 -11.28 -5.77 6.11
N ARG A 96 -11.44 -6.02 4.81
CA ARG A 96 -11.72 -7.36 4.28
C ARG A 96 -10.51 -8.29 4.30
N LEU A 97 -9.32 -7.78 4.02
CA LEU A 97 -8.13 -8.60 3.77
C LEU A 97 -7.13 -8.59 4.94
N ALA A 98 -7.06 -7.50 5.71
CA ALA A 98 -6.12 -7.35 6.81
C ALA A 98 -6.78 -7.36 8.19
N GLY A 99 -8.10 -7.11 8.30
CA GLY A 99 -8.83 -7.09 9.58
C GLY A 99 -9.15 -5.67 10.06
N ASP A 100 -9.30 -5.46 11.37
CA ASP A 100 -9.73 -4.18 11.96
C ASP A 100 -8.61 -3.13 12.00
N PHE A 101 -8.08 -2.79 10.82
CA PHE A 101 -7.12 -1.72 10.62
C PHE A 101 -7.83 -0.48 10.05
N ARG A 102 -7.47 0.69 10.57
CA ARG A 102 -7.95 1.97 10.07
C ARG A 102 -6.99 2.53 9.03
N LEU A 103 -7.56 3.15 7.99
CA LEU A 103 -6.84 3.95 7.03
C LEU A 103 -6.73 5.37 7.57
N GLU A 104 -5.62 5.64 8.26
CA GLU A 104 -5.37 6.94 8.84
C GLU A 104 -5.00 7.99 7.80
N SER A 105 -5.10 9.26 8.18
CA SER A 105 -4.83 10.38 7.27
C SER A 105 -3.59 11.16 7.68
N LEU A 106 -2.71 11.46 6.71
CA LEU A 106 -1.54 12.31 6.90
C LEU A 106 -1.67 13.59 6.10
N GLU A 107 -1.21 14.70 6.67
CA GLU A 107 -0.98 15.93 5.92
C GLU A 107 -0.03 15.65 4.74
N ARG A 108 -0.16 16.37 3.63
CA ARG A 108 0.54 16.12 2.37
C ARG A 108 2.06 16.01 2.52
N PHE A 109 2.70 16.92 3.25
CA PHE A 109 4.15 16.88 3.43
C PHE A 109 4.57 15.78 4.39
N ALA A 110 3.80 15.53 5.46
CA ALA A 110 4.03 14.37 6.33
C ALA A 110 3.92 13.04 5.55
N PHE A 111 3.00 12.94 4.60
CA PHE A 111 2.89 11.80 3.71
C PHE A 111 4.15 11.65 2.82
N TYR A 112 4.67 12.75 2.27
CA TYR A 112 5.91 12.71 1.49
C TYR A 112 7.14 12.36 2.33
N GLU A 113 7.26 12.88 3.54
CA GLU A 113 8.34 12.54 4.48
C GLU A 113 8.33 11.04 4.81
N ARG A 114 7.13 10.48 5.06
CA ARG A 114 6.98 9.05 5.30
C ARG A 114 7.30 8.22 4.07
N ALA A 115 6.78 8.62 2.91
CA ALA A 115 7.02 7.94 1.64
C ALA A 115 8.51 7.89 1.25
N GLN A 116 9.31 8.90 1.62
CA GLN A 116 10.76 8.90 1.41
C GLN A 116 11.48 7.77 2.16
N THR A 117 10.91 7.30 3.26
CA THR A 117 11.49 6.23 4.10
C THR A 117 10.95 4.83 3.78
N ALA A 118 10.01 4.72 2.84
CA ALA A 118 9.46 3.44 2.43
C ALA A 118 10.53 2.56 1.75
N ALA A 119 10.36 1.24 1.84
CA ALA A 119 11.23 0.28 1.17
C ALA A 119 11.03 0.30 -0.35
N TYR A 120 9.79 0.50 -0.81
CA TYR A 120 9.42 0.52 -2.23
C TYR A 120 8.26 1.48 -2.51
N ILE A 121 8.17 1.95 -3.75
CA ILE A 121 7.00 2.64 -4.30
C ILE A 121 6.48 1.85 -5.50
N VAL A 122 5.19 1.56 -5.53
CA VAL A 122 4.49 0.99 -6.68
C VAL A 122 3.77 2.11 -7.42
N ALA A 123 4.30 2.53 -8.56
CA ALA A 123 3.69 3.55 -9.40
C ALA A 123 2.61 2.93 -10.30
N THR A 124 1.36 3.36 -10.09
CA THR A 124 0.18 2.85 -10.80
C THR A 124 -0.29 3.81 -11.90
N THR A 125 -1.36 3.45 -12.61
CA THR A 125 -2.09 4.38 -13.51
C THR A 125 -3.42 4.83 -12.90
N GLU A 126 -3.52 4.87 -11.56
CA GLU A 126 -4.69 5.43 -10.90
C GLU A 126 -4.85 6.91 -11.24
N LEU A 127 -6.02 7.28 -11.76
CA LEU A 127 -6.33 8.63 -12.21
C LEU A 127 -7.08 9.44 -11.16
N ARG A 128 -7.71 8.77 -10.18
CA ARG A 128 -8.41 9.42 -9.07
C ARG A 128 -7.39 10.11 -8.16
N ILE A 129 -7.65 11.37 -7.84
CA ILE A 129 -6.76 12.20 -7.01
C ILE A 129 -6.81 11.70 -5.56
N TYR A 130 -5.67 11.80 -4.86
CA TYR A 130 -5.48 11.26 -3.51
C TYR A 130 -5.58 9.73 -3.48
N GLY A 131 -5.24 9.08 -4.60
CA GLY A 131 -5.21 7.62 -4.74
C GLY A 131 -3.92 6.98 -4.23
N ASN A 132 -3.26 7.63 -3.26
CA ASN A 132 -2.02 7.14 -2.66
C ASN A 132 -2.30 6.49 -1.31
N VAL A 133 -1.68 5.35 -1.05
CA VAL A 133 -1.73 4.66 0.24
C VAL A 133 -0.36 4.13 0.63
N ILE A 134 0.00 4.25 1.91
CA ILE A 134 1.19 3.66 2.52
C ILE A 134 0.73 2.49 3.38
N LEU A 135 1.41 1.35 3.30
CA LEU A 135 1.16 0.17 4.13
C LEU A 135 2.42 -0.21 4.89
N LYS A 136 2.28 -0.57 6.17
CA LYS A 136 3.36 -1.09 7.01
C LYS A 136 3.23 -2.60 7.19
N LYS A 137 4.28 -3.33 6.84
CA LYS A 137 4.30 -4.80 6.86
C LYS A 137 4.36 -5.34 8.29
N GLY A 138 3.46 -6.28 8.59
CA GLY A 138 3.39 -6.99 9.86
C GLY A 138 4.27 -8.24 9.92
N VAL A 139 4.00 -9.04 10.94
CA VAL A 139 4.65 -10.33 11.17
C VAL A 139 3.85 -11.43 10.49
N VAL A 140 4.55 -12.39 9.88
CA VAL A 140 3.95 -13.64 9.38
C VAL A 140 4.18 -14.72 10.42
N TYR A 141 3.11 -15.35 10.89
CA TYR A 141 3.17 -16.42 11.88
C TYR A 141 3.36 -17.80 11.23
N PRO A 142 4.08 -18.74 11.89
CA PRO A 142 4.35 -20.06 11.31
C PRO A 142 3.11 -20.83 10.82
N GLU A 143 1.99 -20.69 11.52
CA GLU A 143 0.71 -21.34 11.18
C GLU A 143 0.02 -20.77 9.93
N GLU A 144 0.43 -19.60 9.46
CA GLU A 144 -0.11 -18.94 8.26
C GLU A 144 0.60 -19.42 6.99
N VAL A 145 1.88 -19.79 7.09
CA VAL A 145 2.74 -20.15 5.95
C VAL A 145 2.33 -21.47 5.28
N HIS A 146 1.75 -22.40 6.04
CA HIS A 146 1.45 -23.76 5.58
C HIS A 146 -0.02 -24.01 5.19
N ARG A 147 -0.85 -22.97 5.18
CA ARG A 147 -2.22 -23.05 4.65
C ARG A 147 -2.19 -22.94 3.14
N VAL A 148 -1.91 -24.06 2.46
CA VAL A 148 -2.02 -24.17 0.99
C VAL A 148 -3.46 -24.49 0.60
#